data_AF-A0A1Q6UC06-F1
#
_entry.id   AF-A0A1Q6UC06-F1
#
_cell.length_a   1.000
_cell.length_b   1.000
_cell.length_c   1.000
_cell.angle_alpha   90.00
_cell.angle_beta   90.00
_cell.angle_gamma   90.00
#
_symmetry.space_group_name_H-M   'P 1'
#
loop_
_entity.id
_entity.type
_entity.pdbx_description
1 polymer ?
#
loop_
_entity_poly.entity_id
_entity_poly.type
_entity_poly.pdbx_seq_one_letter_code
_entity_poly.pdbx_strand_id
1 'polypeptide(L)'
;MRTETRLAKYQERLKNAPRPRRFSPGAFVFNSFYYLFAGMPGWFALYFFGGLFLMTAGFVLTRSLWVVPAVMAASRIVGALTADRLYYRHMRAFIERNQDVNYSKPVIFYLLPVRRLVAASVLSGGLFELYWLYKNWKAVREDAKDNEIRPAVYGWLLGPFFVWPLFKIIRINLKRSKTEGKRFVPPAVGYTACFWLQIACAAAASVFVLPAAGTFAVWGIYLGAWAAGLTFLSSIQKRINFHDRKSNHKLELPARWQKTEIAVVIVGLLLNCGLFFIRLPAEQNDENLGLALGSTYRMMEGYAGFCRKQGYEMTRFPQVYAEYFRPELETINAKLKPYGLTMEQAWEFFRVRLNNVMDDSIMSEFMTLKPAIIELIVKQYKAEKIDNFDENVAREYLEKEITLPVLCSETDNNARVIIDNNETYKKFFRETVQKIK
;
A
#
# COMPACT_ATOMS: atom_id res chain seq x y z
N MET A 1 13.19 30.96 -3.78
CA MET A 1 13.60 32.32 -3.40
C MET A 1 14.89 32.17 -2.60
N ARG A 2 15.84 33.10 -2.66
CA ARG A 2 17.04 33.03 -1.81
C ARG A 2 16.56 33.22 -0.36
N THR A 3 17.06 32.45 0.59
CA THR A 3 16.66 32.55 2.02
C THR A 3 16.79 34.00 2.52
N GLU A 4 17.83 34.71 2.07
CA GLU A 4 18.05 36.15 2.25
C GLU A 4 16.96 37.05 1.65
N THR A 5 16.50 36.80 0.41
CA THR A 5 15.40 37.59 -0.18
C THR A 5 14.05 37.27 0.45
N ARG A 6 13.87 36.05 0.96
CA ARG A 6 12.69 35.65 1.74
C ARG A 6 12.71 36.30 3.14
N LEU A 7 13.88 36.37 3.78
CA LEU A 7 14.09 37.05 5.06
C LEU A 7 13.78 38.54 4.95
N ALA A 8 14.38 39.23 3.98
CA ALA A 8 14.13 40.66 3.71
C ALA A 8 12.64 40.92 3.44
N LYS A 9 12.01 40.10 2.59
CA LYS A 9 10.57 40.18 2.30
C LYS A 9 9.70 39.95 3.55
N TYR A 10 10.10 39.04 4.44
CA TYR A 10 9.36 38.78 5.68
C TYR A 10 9.51 39.91 6.69
N GLN A 11 10.71 40.48 6.82
CA GLN A 11 10.97 41.65 7.65
C GLN A 11 10.19 42.88 7.14
N GLU A 12 10.22 43.15 5.84
CA GLU A 12 9.47 44.25 5.21
C GLU A 12 7.95 44.07 5.41
N ARG A 13 7.45 42.84 5.26
CA ARG A 13 6.02 42.56 5.43
C ARG A 13 5.55 42.69 6.87
N LEU A 14 6.35 42.27 7.86
CA LEU A 14 6.04 42.50 9.28
C LEU A 14 6.11 43.99 9.65
N LYS A 15 6.95 44.76 8.97
CA LYS A 15 7.02 46.23 9.13
C LYS A 15 5.76 46.91 8.59
N ASN A 16 5.29 46.51 7.41
CA ASN A 16 4.14 47.13 6.74
C ASN A 16 2.78 46.64 7.27
N ALA A 17 2.72 45.42 7.81
CA ALA A 17 1.52 44.85 8.43
C ALA A 17 1.93 44.06 9.69
N PRO A 18 1.87 44.68 10.89
CA PRO A 18 2.38 44.03 12.11
C PRO A 18 1.40 43.03 12.74
N ARG A 19 0.12 43.03 12.32
CA ARG A 19 -0.94 42.22 12.92
C ARG A 19 -1.61 41.28 11.90
N PRO A 20 -1.86 40.00 12.28
CA PRO A 20 -2.58 39.07 11.44
C PRO A 20 -4.04 39.51 11.28
N ARG A 21 -4.58 39.36 10.06
CA ARG A 21 -6.00 39.50 9.76
C ARG A 21 -6.79 38.43 10.50
N ARG A 22 -8.03 38.76 10.87
CA ARG A 22 -8.95 37.79 11.51
C ARG A 22 -9.41 36.69 10.55
N PHE A 23 -9.41 36.96 9.25
CA PHE A 23 -9.83 36.02 8.21
C PHE A 23 -8.95 36.16 6.97
N SER A 24 -8.55 35.04 6.37
CA SER A 24 -7.75 34.98 5.15
C SER A 24 -8.59 34.47 3.97
N PRO A 25 -9.00 35.36 3.03
CA PRO A 25 -9.76 34.96 1.84
C PRO A 25 -9.03 33.93 0.97
N GLY A 26 -7.70 34.07 0.86
CA GLY A 26 -6.87 33.13 0.11
C GLY A 26 -6.87 31.73 0.73
N ALA A 27 -6.86 31.61 2.05
CA ALA A 27 -6.95 30.32 2.72
C ALA A 27 -8.36 29.70 2.63
N PHE A 28 -9.41 30.53 2.57
CA PHE A 28 -10.77 30.05 2.34
C PHE A 28 -10.93 29.42 0.95
N VAL A 29 -10.44 30.11 -0.09
CA VAL A 29 -10.54 29.64 -1.48
C VAL A 29 -9.62 28.44 -1.74
N PHE A 30 -8.33 28.56 -1.38
CA PHE A 30 -7.31 27.56 -1.71
C PHE A 30 -7.15 26.46 -0.65
N ASN A 31 -7.86 26.52 0.47
CA ASN A 31 -7.86 25.53 1.56
C ASN A 31 -6.43 25.09 1.96
N SER A 32 -6.15 23.77 2.01
CA SER A 32 -4.85 23.21 2.35
C SER A 32 -3.73 23.70 1.41
N PHE A 33 -4.01 23.90 0.12
CA PHE A 33 -3.02 24.36 -0.86
C PHE A 33 -2.51 25.78 -0.58
N TYR A 34 -3.27 26.62 0.14
CA TYR A 34 -2.76 27.90 0.63
C TYR A 34 -1.46 27.74 1.42
N TYR A 35 -1.39 26.74 2.30
CA TYR A 35 -0.20 26.47 3.11
C TYR A 35 0.98 25.99 2.27
N LEU A 36 0.71 25.27 1.18
CA LEU A 36 1.74 24.86 0.24
C LEU A 36 2.35 26.08 -0.48
N PHE A 37 1.51 26.98 -0.99
CA PHE A 37 1.95 28.23 -1.65
C PHE A 37 2.62 29.21 -0.69
N ALA A 38 2.20 29.23 0.58
CA ALA A 38 2.80 30.03 1.63
C ALA A 38 4.16 29.48 2.12
N GLY A 39 4.61 28.32 1.61
CA GLY A 39 5.85 27.68 2.02
C GLY A 39 5.79 27.08 3.42
N MET A 40 4.60 26.63 3.84
CA MET A 40 4.32 25.87 5.06
C MET A 40 3.82 24.41 4.81
N PRO A 41 4.55 23.55 4.08
CA PRO A 41 4.08 22.21 3.71
C PRO A 41 3.70 21.27 4.86
N GLY A 42 4.25 21.45 6.07
CA GLY A 42 3.81 20.68 7.24
C GLY A 42 2.35 20.96 7.61
N TRP A 43 1.94 22.23 7.52
CA TRP A 43 0.53 22.62 7.70
C TRP A 43 -0.33 22.15 6.53
N PHE A 44 0.19 22.16 5.30
CA PHE A 44 -0.49 21.53 4.16
C PHE A 44 -0.79 20.06 4.43
N ALA A 45 0.22 19.27 4.85
CA ALA A 45 0.05 17.84 5.11
C ALA A 45 -0.99 17.59 6.21
N LEU A 46 -0.91 18.35 7.32
CA LEU A 46 -1.86 18.24 8.43
C LEU A 46 -3.30 18.52 7.99
N TYR A 47 -3.55 19.61 7.26
CA TYR A 47 -4.90 19.95 6.81
C TYR A 47 -5.39 19.04 5.67
N PHE A 48 -4.52 18.63 4.76
CA PHE A 48 -4.87 17.77 3.63
C PHE A 48 -5.18 16.33 4.09
N PHE A 49 -4.23 15.68 4.77
CA PHE A 49 -4.42 14.31 5.24
C PHE A 49 -5.36 14.23 6.43
N GLY A 50 -5.36 15.21 7.34
CA GLY A 50 -6.34 15.29 8.42
C GLY A 50 -7.76 15.45 7.91
N GLY A 51 -7.96 16.29 6.87
CA GLY A 51 -9.25 16.41 6.20
C GLY A 51 -9.69 15.10 5.53
N LEU A 52 -8.78 14.43 4.81
CA LEU A 52 -9.04 13.12 4.21
C LEU A 52 -9.45 12.09 5.26
N PHE A 53 -8.70 11.99 6.36
CA PHE A 53 -8.98 11.08 7.46
C PHE A 53 -10.35 11.34 8.09
N LEU A 54 -10.70 12.60 8.37
CA LEU A 54 -12.00 12.97 8.94
C LEU A 54 -13.16 12.65 7.98
N MET A 55 -12.98 12.86 6.68
CA MET A 55 -13.96 12.47 5.67
C MET A 55 -14.17 10.95 5.65
N THR A 56 -13.08 10.17 5.63
CA THR A 56 -13.15 8.70 5.62
C THR A 56 -13.78 8.16 6.91
N ALA A 57 -13.31 8.62 8.08
CA ALA A 57 -13.82 8.18 9.37
C ALA A 57 -15.30 8.55 9.55
N GLY A 58 -15.70 9.79 9.20
CA GLY A 58 -17.08 10.21 9.29
C GLY A 58 -18.00 9.45 8.32
N PHE A 59 -17.53 9.13 7.10
CA PHE A 59 -18.28 8.29 6.17
C PHE A 59 -18.47 6.87 6.72
N VAL A 60 -17.43 6.27 7.30
CA VAL A 60 -17.53 4.93 7.92
C VAL A 60 -18.54 4.92 9.08
N LEU A 61 -18.55 5.96 9.91
CA LEU A 61 -19.43 6.09 11.09
C LEU A 61 -20.89 6.37 10.72
N THR A 62 -21.12 7.28 9.79
CA THR A 62 -22.49 7.79 9.50
C THR A 62 -23.12 7.18 8.25
N ARG A 63 -22.32 6.52 7.41
CA ARG A 63 -22.70 6.02 6.07
C ARG A 63 -23.31 7.09 5.16
N SER A 64 -23.06 8.37 5.44
CA SER A 64 -23.63 9.49 4.70
C SER A 64 -22.57 10.20 3.85
N LEU A 65 -22.90 10.41 2.57
CA LEU A 65 -22.05 11.20 1.67
C LEU A 65 -21.98 12.69 2.04
N TRP A 66 -22.94 13.21 2.84
CA TRP A 66 -22.96 14.60 3.29
C TRP A 66 -21.79 14.99 4.19
N VAL A 67 -21.11 13.99 4.77
CA VAL A 67 -19.89 14.21 5.56
C VAL A 67 -18.80 14.87 4.72
N VAL A 68 -18.69 14.54 3.44
CA VAL A 68 -17.64 15.06 2.54
C VAL A 68 -17.74 16.60 2.39
N PRO A 69 -18.86 17.17 1.89
CA PRO A 69 -18.99 18.62 1.78
C PRO A 69 -18.97 19.32 3.15
N ALA A 70 -19.51 18.69 4.21
CA ALA A 70 -19.51 19.27 5.55
C ALA A 70 -18.07 19.42 6.12
N VAL A 71 -17.26 18.37 6.04
CA VAL A 71 -15.86 18.41 6.48
C VAL A 71 -15.04 19.37 5.61
N MET A 72 -15.28 19.40 4.30
CA MET A 72 -14.62 20.37 3.42
C MET A 72 -14.95 21.82 3.80
N ALA A 73 -16.23 22.14 4.04
CA ALA A 73 -16.67 23.47 4.44
C ALA A 73 -16.08 23.86 5.81
N ALA A 74 -16.16 22.97 6.80
CA ALA A 74 -15.58 23.17 8.12
C ALA A 74 -14.06 23.40 8.05
N SER A 75 -13.33 22.58 7.27
CA SER A 75 -11.88 22.73 7.10
C SER A 75 -11.51 24.08 6.48
N ARG A 76 -12.32 24.59 5.54
CA ARG A 76 -12.10 25.88 4.89
C ARG A 76 -12.32 27.04 5.84
N ILE A 77 -13.39 26.99 6.64
CA ILE A 77 -13.69 28.04 7.63
C ILE A 77 -12.60 28.08 8.69
N VAL A 78 -12.26 26.93 9.28
CA VAL A 78 -11.21 26.81 10.30
C VAL A 78 -9.86 27.24 9.72
N GLY A 79 -9.53 26.77 8.51
CA GLY A 79 -8.32 27.17 7.79
C GLY A 79 -8.25 28.68 7.56
N ALA A 80 -9.34 29.31 7.13
CA ALA A 80 -9.38 30.75 6.86
C ALA A 80 -9.24 31.63 8.11
N LEU A 81 -9.79 31.19 9.26
CA LEU A 81 -9.68 31.90 10.55
C LEU A 81 -8.29 31.77 11.18
N THR A 82 -7.57 30.68 10.89
CA THR A 82 -6.28 30.36 11.52
C THR A 82 -5.08 30.67 10.64
N ALA A 83 -5.24 30.66 9.31
CA ALA A 83 -4.15 30.74 8.35
C ALA A 83 -3.22 31.93 8.54
N ASP A 84 -3.76 33.15 8.74
CA ASP A 84 -2.91 34.33 8.84
C ASP A 84 -2.12 34.34 10.16
N ARG A 85 -2.73 33.90 11.27
CA ARG A 85 -2.01 33.72 12.55
C ARG A 85 -0.88 32.70 12.42
N LEU A 86 -1.15 31.57 11.75
CA LEU A 86 -0.16 30.52 11.50
C LEU A 86 0.97 31.02 10.60
N TYR A 87 0.65 31.78 9.55
CA TYR A 87 1.63 32.38 8.66
C TYR A 87 2.51 33.41 9.35
N TYR A 88 1.95 34.28 10.21
CA TYR A 88 2.73 35.22 11.02
C TYR A 88 3.66 34.51 12.01
N ARG A 89 3.19 33.46 12.69
CA ARG A 89 4.05 32.62 13.55
C ARG A 89 5.19 32.01 12.74
N HIS A 90 4.89 31.49 11.55
CA HIS A 90 5.89 30.94 10.65
C HIS A 90 6.92 31.99 10.22
N MET A 91 6.48 33.20 9.85
CA MET A 91 7.37 34.31 9.48
C MET A 91 8.27 34.75 10.63
N ARG A 92 7.74 34.95 11.84
CA ARG A 92 8.55 35.33 13.01
C ARG A 92 9.57 34.26 13.36
N ALA A 93 9.13 33.00 13.45
CA ALA A 93 10.02 31.88 13.69
C ALA A 93 11.04 31.69 12.55
N PHE A 94 10.72 32.08 11.32
CA PHE A 94 11.67 32.06 10.20
C PHE A 94 12.72 33.16 10.36
N ILE A 95 12.33 34.38 10.74
CA ILE A 95 13.28 35.49 10.94
C ILE A 95 14.23 35.18 12.09
N GLU A 96 13.69 34.82 13.26
CA GLU A 96 14.48 34.49 14.46
C GLU A 96 15.52 33.40 14.17
N ARG A 97 15.12 32.34 13.44
CA ARG A 97 16.03 31.24 13.09
C ARG A 97 17.08 31.57 12.04
N ASN A 98 16.90 32.64 11.27
CA ASN A 98 17.72 32.97 10.10
C ASN A 98 18.42 34.33 10.22
N GLN A 99 18.30 34.99 11.38
CA GLN A 99 18.89 36.30 11.66
C GLN A 99 20.43 36.22 11.80
N ASP A 100 20.93 35.11 12.35
CA ASP A 100 22.36 34.87 12.57
C ASP A 100 23.04 34.05 11.45
N VAL A 101 22.32 33.82 10.35
CA VAL A 101 22.83 33.03 9.23
C VAL A 101 23.80 33.87 8.41
N ASN A 102 25.06 33.44 8.34
CA ASN A 102 26.04 34.08 7.47
C ASN A 102 25.89 33.59 6.02
N TYR A 103 25.01 34.24 5.26
CA TYR A 103 24.74 33.93 3.85
C TYR A 103 25.95 34.13 2.92
N SER A 104 27.06 34.73 3.36
CA SER A 104 28.25 34.97 2.56
C SER A 104 29.23 33.79 2.54
N LYS A 105 29.14 32.86 3.51
CA LYS A 105 30.03 31.70 3.58
C LYS A 105 29.60 30.63 2.56
N PRO A 106 30.50 30.13 1.69
CA PRO A 106 30.19 29.01 0.81
C PRO A 106 30.00 27.73 1.64
N VAL A 107 28.97 26.96 1.33
CA VAL A 107 28.72 25.64 1.93
C VAL A 107 29.68 24.63 1.32
N ILE A 108 30.35 23.84 2.16
CA ILE A 108 31.17 22.72 1.71
C ILE A 108 30.30 21.48 1.73
N PHE A 109 29.98 20.95 0.56
CA PHE A 109 29.11 19.79 0.43
C PHE A 109 29.88 18.47 0.68
N TYR A 110 29.17 17.35 0.62
CA TYR A 110 29.76 16.06 0.90
C TYR A 110 30.71 15.63 -0.22
N LEU A 111 32.02 15.70 0.05
CA LEU A 111 33.07 15.24 -0.87
C LEU A 111 33.10 13.72 -0.95
N LEU A 112 32.85 13.20 -2.15
CA LEU A 112 32.82 11.77 -2.40
C LEU A 112 33.31 11.45 -3.82
N PRO A 113 34.22 10.47 -4.01
CA PRO A 113 34.59 10.00 -5.33
C PRO A 113 33.36 9.45 -6.08
N VAL A 114 33.19 9.84 -7.34
CA VAL A 114 32.00 9.45 -8.15
C VAL A 114 31.89 7.94 -8.30
N ARG A 115 33.02 7.25 -8.51
CA ARG A 115 33.05 5.78 -8.58
C ARG A 115 32.55 5.13 -7.29
N ARG A 116 32.86 5.74 -6.14
CA ARG A 116 32.41 5.27 -4.82
C ARG A 116 30.91 5.44 -4.67
N LEU A 117 30.36 6.59 -5.09
CA LEU A 117 28.92 6.84 -5.10
C LEU A 117 28.18 5.77 -5.91
N VAL A 118 28.63 5.50 -7.14
CA VAL A 118 28.01 4.50 -8.02
C VAL A 118 28.08 3.11 -7.38
N ALA A 119 29.28 2.67 -6.96
CA ALA A 119 29.46 1.35 -6.36
C ALA A 119 28.62 1.17 -5.08
N ALA A 120 28.60 2.17 -4.20
CA ALA A 120 27.84 2.12 -2.96
C ALA A 120 26.33 2.12 -3.20
N SER A 121 25.84 2.91 -4.16
CA SER A 121 24.42 2.91 -4.53
C SER A 121 23.99 1.58 -5.16
N VAL A 122 24.83 0.97 -5.99
CA VAL A 122 24.57 -0.36 -6.57
C VAL A 122 24.52 -1.44 -5.49
N LEU A 123 25.56 -1.51 -4.65
CA LEU A 123 25.65 -2.53 -3.60
C LEU A 123 24.52 -2.40 -2.57
N SER A 124 24.11 -1.19 -2.24
CA SER A 124 23.06 -0.94 -1.25
C SER A 124 21.63 -0.97 -1.82
N GLY A 125 21.46 -1.21 -3.13
CA GLY A 125 20.15 -1.14 -3.80
C GLY A 125 19.47 0.23 -3.68
N GLY A 126 20.25 1.32 -3.77
CA GLY A 126 19.74 2.70 -3.70
C GLY A 126 19.67 3.31 -2.29
N LEU A 127 19.84 2.53 -1.21
CA LEU A 127 19.85 3.07 0.16
C LEU A 127 20.96 4.11 0.39
N PHE A 128 22.11 3.93 -0.26
CA PHE A 128 23.22 4.87 -0.18
C PHE A 128 22.90 6.22 -0.83
N GLU A 129 21.98 6.29 -1.80
CA GLU A 129 21.54 7.56 -2.38
C GLU A 129 20.78 8.41 -1.35
N LEU A 130 19.94 7.78 -0.53
CA LEU A 130 19.26 8.44 0.58
C LEU A 130 20.25 8.95 1.62
N TYR A 131 21.28 8.16 1.94
CA TYR A 131 22.37 8.59 2.81
C TYR A 131 23.14 9.77 2.22
N TRP A 132 23.42 9.76 0.91
CA TRP A 132 24.08 10.86 0.21
C TRP A 132 23.25 12.15 0.27
N LEU A 133 21.93 12.06 0.02
CA LEU A 133 21.01 13.19 0.14
C LEU A 133 21.00 13.75 1.57
N TYR A 134 20.97 12.86 2.57
CA TYR A 134 21.04 13.23 3.98
C TYR A 134 22.34 13.96 4.33
N LYS A 135 23.51 13.47 3.88
CA LYS A 135 24.81 14.11 4.15
C LYS A 135 24.90 15.51 3.54
N ASN A 136 24.42 15.69 2.31
CA ASN A 136 24.41 17.00 1.67
C ASN A 136 23.43 17.97 2.34
N TRP A 137 22.27 17.48 2.78
CA TRP A 137 21.37 18.28 3.62
C TRP A 137 22.00 18.67 4.96
N LYS A 138 22.69 17.72 5.61
CA LYS A 138 23.38 17.96 6.88
C LYS A 138 24.46 19.04 6.71
N ALA A 139 25.22 19.00 5.62
CA ALA A 139 26.22 20.02 5.29
C ALA A 139 25.59 21.42 5.12
N VAL A 140 24.47 21.54 4.39
CA VAL A 140 23.72 22.80 4.29
C VAL A 140 23.29 23.31 5.67
N ARG A 141 22.84 22.41 6.54
CA ARG A 141 22.38 22.77 7.88
C ARG A 141 23.51 23.22 8.80
N GLU A 142 24.66 22.54 8.75
CA GLU A 142 25.80 22.83 9.63
C GLU A 142 26.55 24.09 9.17
N ASP A 143 26.78 24.25 7.87
CA ASP A 143 27.59 25.36 7.33
C ASP A 143 26.79 26.64 7.08
N ALA A 144 25.58 26.54 6.54
CA ALA A 144 24.73 27.70 6.27
C ALA A 144 23.75 27.99 7.40
N LYS A 145 23.63 27.16 8.45
CA LYS A 145 22.58 27.27 9.49
C LYS A 145 21.15 27.42 8.90
N ASP A 146 20.96 27.05 7.63
CA ASP A 146 19.69 27.23 6.92
C ASP A 146 18.70 26.16 7.40
N ASN A 147 17.69 26.60 8.15
CA ASN A 147 16.71 25.76 8.83
C ASN A 147 15.44 25.52 8.02
N GLU A 148 15.42 25.90 6.72
CA GLU A 148 14.23 25.78 5.88
C GLU A 148 13.89 24.31 5.54
N ILE A 149 14.88 23.41 5.51
CA ILE A 149 14.68 22.00 5.17
C ILE A 149 14.67 21.11 6.43
N ARG A 150 13.52 20.50 6.77
CA ARG A 150 13.38 19.52 7.86
C ARG A 150 13.23 18.09 7.32
N PRO A 151 14.12 17.14 7.62
CA PRO A 151 14.14 15.82 6.99
C PRO A 151 13.00 14.89 7.47
N ALA A 152 12.49 15.06 8.69
CA ALA A 152 11.49 14.14 9.23
C ALA A 152 10.09 14.28 8.58
N VAL A 153 9.66 15.50 8.26
CA VAL A 153 8.34 15.75 7.63
C VAL A 153 8.42 15.75 6.10
N TYR A 154 9.60 16.04 5.53
CA TYR A 154 9.79 16.13 4.07
C TYR A 154 10.54 14.96 3.46
N GLY A 155 11.39 14.26 4.21
CA GLY A 155 12.30 13.24 3.66
C GLY A 155 11.75 11.82 3.70
N TRP A 156 10.86 11.50 4.65
CA TRP A 156 10.32 10.13 4.81
C TRP A 156 8.96 9.93 4.12
N LEU A 157 8.04 10.90 4.21
CA LEU A 157 6.71 10.84 3.59
C LEU A 157 6.63 11.50 2.21
N LEU A 158 7.57 12.39 1.89
CA LEU A 158 7.49 13.31 0.76
C LEU A 158 8.87 13.50 0.08
N GLY A 159 9.67 12.44 -0.04
CA GLY A 159 11.03 12.45 -0.61
C GLY A 159 11.23 13.37 -1.84
N PRO A 160 10.28 13.45 -2.80
CA PRO A 160 10.39 14.38 -3.92
C PRO A 160 10.35 15.88 -3.56
N PHE A 161 9.60 16.24 -2.52
CA PHE A 161 9.55 17.61 -1.96
C PHE A 161 10.79 17.95 -1.15
N PHE A 162 11.67 16.98 -0.84
CA PHE A 162 12.96 17.19 -0.21
C PHE A 162 14.10 17.31 -1.24
N VAL A 163 14.10 16.45 -2.26
CA VAL A 163 15.16 16.38 -3.29
C VAL A 163 15.27 17.70 -4.07
N TRP A 164 14.14 18.24 -4.55
CA TRP A 164 14.17 19.45 -5.39
C TRP A 164 14.63 20.72 -4.63
N PRO A 165 14.14 21.02 -3.41
CA PRO A 165 14.67 22.12 -2.62
C PRO A 165 16.16 21.98 -2.30
N LEU A 166 16.63 20.77 -1.96
CA LEU A 166 18.06 20.53 -1.70
C LEU A 166 18.90 20.84 -2.95
N PHE A 167 18.50 20.35 -4.11
CA PHE A 167 19.16 20.65 -5.39
C PHE A 167 19.12 22.13 -5.74
N LYS A 168 18.04 22.83 -5.40
CA LYS A 168 17.95 24.28 -5.58
C LYS A 168 18.96 25.03 -4.72
N ILE A 169 19.17 24.63 -3.47
CA ILE A 169 20.19 25.22 -2.59
C ILE A 169 21.60 24.93 -3.12
N ILE A 170 21.88 23.69 -3.50
CA ILE A 170 23.16 23.30 -4.11
C ILE A 170 23.42 24.17 -5.36
N ARG A 171 22.43 24.29 -6.25
CA ARG A 171 22.52 25.15 -7.45
C ARG A 171 22.86 26.60 -7.11
N ILE A 172 22.21 27.18 -6.11
CA ILE A 172 22.42 28.58 -5.72
C ILE A 172 23.86 28.78 -5.23
N ASN A 173 24.38 27.84 -4.42
CA ASN A 173 25.77 27.87 -3.97
C ASN A 173 26.75 27.68 -5.14
N LEU A 174 26.48 26.73 -6.05
CA LEU A 174 27.28 26.50 -7.26
C LEU A 174 27.35 27.74 -8.16
N LYS A 175 26.27 28.52 -8.28
CA LYS A 175 26.27 29.77 -9.07
C LYS A 175 27.23 30.83 -8.51
N ARG A 176 27.50 30.82 -7.20
CA ARG A 176 28.39 31.80 -6.55
C ARG A 176 29.87 31.56 -6.91
N SER A 177 30.26 30.31 -7.19
CA SER A 177 31.67 29.99 -7.46
C SER A 177 32.08 30.06 -8.94
N LYS A 178 31.16 29.90 -9.91
CA LYS A 178 31.20 30.26 -11.37
C LYS A 178 29.99 29.61 -12.11
N THR A 179 29.87 29.77 -13.43
CA THR A 179 28.76 29.38 -14.35
C THR A 179 28.21 27.93 -14.30
N GLU A 180 28.71 27.06 -13.44
CA GLU A 180 28.28 25.65 -13.30
C GLU A 180 26.83 25.49 -12.81
N GLY A 181 26.26 26.50 -12.16
CA GLY A 181 24.86 26.46 -11.71
C GLY A 181 23.80 26.49 -12.83
N LYS A 182 24.17 26.78 -14.09
CA LYS A 182 23.27 26.55 -15.26
C LYS A 182 23.31 25.08 -15.71
N ARG A 183 24.51 24.48 -15.73
CA ARG A 183 24.75 23.08 -16.14
C ARG A 183 24.32 22.05 -15.08
N PHE A 184 24.04 22.50 -13.86
CA PHE A 184 23.48 21.69 -12.79
C PHE A 184 21.99 21.36 -12.96
N VAL A 185 21.23 22.19 -13.69
CA VAL A 185 19.77 22.05 -13.78
C VAL A 185 19.35 20.78 -14.52
N PRO A 186 19.86 20.46 -15.72
CA PRO A 186 19.44 19.27 -16.45
C PRO A 186 19.60 17.96 -15.66
N PRO A 187 20.76 17.67 -15.01
CA PRO A 187 20.89 16.43 -14.25
C PRO A 187 20.05 16.43 -12.96
N ALA A 188 19.85 17.57 -12.31
CA ALA A 188 18.97 17.66 -11.14
C ALA A 188 17.50 17.36 -11.49
N VAL A 189 17.01 17.88 -12.62
CA VAL A 189 15.67 17.57 -13.13
C VAL A 189 15.57 16.11 -13.54
N GLY A 190 16.55 15.60 -14.29
CA GLY A 190 16.61 14.20 -14.71
C GLY A 190 16.58 13.22 -13.53
N TYR A 191 17.41 13.44 -12.50
CA TYR A 191 17.39 12.63 -11.29
C TYR A 191 16.02 12.67 -10.60
N THR A 192 15.43 13.86 -10.45
CA THR A 192 14.13 14.01 -9.80
C THR A 192 13.01 13.30 -10.57
N ALA A 193 13.04 13.34 -11.91
CA ALA A 193 12.10 12.62 -12.76
C ALA A 193 12.26 11.09 -12.64
N CYS A 194 13.51 10.59 -12.67
CA CYS A 194 13.82 9.18 -12.44
C CYS A 194 13.35 8.70 -11.06
N PHE A 195 13.50 9.53 -10.04
CA PHE A 195 13.04 9.23 -8.68
C PHE A 195 11.50 9.16 -8.60
N TRP A 196 10.79 10.09 -9.25
CA TRP A 196 9.32 10.04 -9.36
C TRP A 196 8.83 8.80 -10.10
N LEU A 197 9.50 8.44 -11.20
CA LEU A 197 9.15 7.26 -11.99
C LEU A 197 9.30 5.98 -11.16
N GLN A 198 10.37 5.86 -10.37
CA GLN A 198 10.57 4.73 -9.45
C GLN A 198 9.44 4.64 -8.40
N ILE A 199 9.04 5.77 -7.80
CA ILE A 199 7.91 5.80 -6.85
C ILE A 199 6.60 5.40 -7.53
N ALA A 200 6.33 5.90 -8.73
CA ALA A 200 5.12 5.56 -9.48
C ALA A 200 5.07 4.06 -9.83
N CYS A 201 6.19 3.48 -10.27
CA CYS A 201 6.30 2.04 -10.53
C CYS A 201 6.08 1.21 -9.25
N ALA A 202 6.67 1.61 -8.11
CA ALA A 202 6.46 0.93 -6.84
C ALA A 202 5.00 1.00 -6.38
N ALA A 203 4.37 2.17 -6.50
CA ALA A 203 2.95 2.35 -6.19
C ALA A 203 2.06 1.49 -7.10
N ALA A 204 2.31 1.49 -8.42
CA ALA A 204 1.57 0.68 -9.37
C ALA A 204 1.68 -0.82 -9.06
N ALA A 205 2.88 -1.31 -8.72
CA ALA A 205 3.10 -2.69 -8.33
C ALA A 205 2.40 -3.08 -7.00
N SER A 206 2.17 -2.11 -6.11
CA SER A 206 1.50 -2.35 -4.83
C SER A 206 -0.03 -2.32 -4.90
N VAL A 207 -0.60 -1.60 -5.88
CA VAL A 207 -2.05 -1.38 -5.99
C VAL A 207 -2.69 -2.33 -6.99
N PHE A 208 -1.98 -2.69 -8.06
CA PHE A 208 -2.53 -3.50 -9.14
C PHE A 208 -1.94 -4.92 -9.12
N VAL A 209 -2.82 -5.92 -9.23
CA VAL A 209 -2.41 -7.29 -9.54
C VAL A 209 -2.08 -7.34 -11.04
N LEU A 210 -0.79 -7.24 -11.36
CA LEU A 210 -0.31 -7.25 -12.73
C LEU A 210 -0.03 -8.69 -13.19
N PRO A 211 -0.39 -9.06 -14.44
CA PRO A 211 0.09 -10.30 -15.06
C PRO A 211 1.62 -10.38 -15.04
N ALA A 212 2.20 -11.58 -15.18
CA ALA A 212 3.65 -11.77 -15.15
C ALA A 212 4.40 -10.83 -16.13
N ALA A 213 3.92 -10.72 -17.38
CA ALA A 213 4.50 -9.81 -18.38
C ALA A 213 4.42 -8.33 -17.96
N GLY A 214 3.31 -7.90 -17.35
CA GLY A 214 3.14 -6.54 -16.82
C GLY A 214 4.06 -6.27 -15.63
N THR A 215 4.25 -7.28 -14.77
CA THR A 215 5.19 -7.21 -13.64
C THR A 215 6.63 -7.04 -14.14
N PHE A 216 7.08 -7.85 -15.11
CA PHE A 216 8.41 -7.70 -15.71
C PHE A 216 8.61 -6.34 -16.37
N ALA A 217 7.61 -5.82 -17.09
CA ALA A 217 7.68 -4.50 -17.70
C ALA A 217 7.85 -3.40 -16.65
N VAL A 218 7.06 -3.42 -15.55
CA VAL A 218 7.17 -2.44 -14.46
C VAL A 218 8.54 -2.52 -13.77
N TRP A 219 9.06 -3.73 -13.53
CA TRP A 219 10.41 -3.91 -12.98
C TRP A 219 11.50 -3.41 -13.92
N GLY A 220 11.37 -3.65 -15.23
CA GLY A 220 12.30 -3.14 -16.24
C GLY A 220 12.34 -1.61 -16.26
N ILE A 221 11.18 -0.95 -16.21
CA ILE A 221 11.07 0.51 -16.12
C ILE A 221 11.68 1.02 -14.81
N TYR A 222 11.40 0.35 -13.68
CA TYR A 222 11.95 0.70 -12.38
C TYR A 222 13.49 0.65 -12.38
N LEU A 223 14.07 -0.45 -12.85
CA LEU A 223 15.53 -0.63 -12.94
C LEU A 223 16.17 0.34 -13.95
N GLY A 224 15.51 0.59 -15.09
CA GLY A 224 15.96 1.57 -16.06
C GLY A 224 15.97 3.00 -15.50
N ALA A 225 14.92 3.37 -14.76
CA ALA A 225 14.82 4.66 -14.09
C ALA A 225 15.89 4.81 -12.99
N TRP A 226 16.16 3.74 -12.24
CA TRP A 226 17.22 3.70 -11.24
C TRP A 226 18.61 3.88 -11.87
N ALA A 227 18.94 3.10 -12.90
CA ALA A 227 20.21 3.20 -13.62
C ALA A 227 20.41 4.59 -14.24
N ALA A 228 19.38 5.14 -14.90
CA ALA A 228 19.40 6.50 -15.42
C ALA A 228 19.61 7.53 -14.30
N GLY A 229 18.93 7.36 -13.16
CA GLY A 229 19.11 8.18 -11.95
C GLY A 229 20.57 8.24 -11.49
N LEU A 230 21.27 7.09 -11.46
CA LEU A 230 22.69 7.04 -11.08
C LEU A 230 23.59 7.86 -12.00
N THR A 231 23.31 7.89 -13.31
CA THR A 231 24.09 8.71 -14.26
C THR A 231 23.92 10.21 -13.97
N PHE A 232 22.70 10.65 -13.66
CA PHE A 232 22.42 12.02 -13.27
C PHE A 232 23.05 12.38 -11.92
N LEU A 233 22.94 11.49 -10.94
CA LEU A 233 23.55 11.68 -9.62
C LEU A 233 25.08 11.76 -9.70
N SER A 234 25.69 10.95 -10.57
CA SER A 234 27.13 11.02 -10.86
C SER A 234 27.54 12.38 -11.44
N SER A 235 26.74 12.94 -12.35
CA SER A 235 26.95 14.28 -12.92
C SER A 235 26.82 15.38 -11.86
N ILE A 236 25.84 15.25 -10.96
CA ILE A 236 25.63 16.15 -9.81
C ILE A 236 26.85 16.12 -8.89
N GLN A 237 27.33 14.92 -8.51
CA GLN A 237 28.47 14.77 -7.61
C GLN A 237 29.78 15.33 -8.20
N LYS A 238 30.01 15.17 -9.51
CA LYS A 238 31.18 15.77 -10.19
C LYS A 238 31.21 17.29 -10.00
N ARG A 239 30.06 17.95 -10.13
CA ARG A 239 29.93 19.41 -10.01
C ARG A 239 30.09 19.89 -8.58
N ILE A 240 29.56 19.12 -7.61
CA ILE A 240 29.74 19.37 -6.19
C ILE A 240 31.23 19.28 -5.81
N ASN A 241 31.90 18.18 -6.16
CA ASN A 241 33.34 18.01 -5.88
C ASN A 241 34.18 19.14 -6.51
N PHE A 242 33.84 19.58 -7.72
CA PHE A 242 34.53 20.70 -8.38
C PHE A 242 34.34 22.01 -7.62
N HIS A 243 33.12 22.30 -7.17
CA HIS A 243 32.83 23.49 -6.37
C HIS A 243 33.59 23.50 -5.04
N ASP A 244 33.58 22.39 -4.31
CA ASP A 244 34.17 22.35 -2.98
C ASP A 244 35.69 22.49 -3.05
N ARG A 245 36.34 21.80 -4.00
CA ARG A 245 37.80 21.93 -4.25
C ARG A 245 38.22 23.32 -4.72
N LYS A 246 37.34 24.02 -5.43
CA LYS A 246 37.59 25.41 -5.83
C LYS A 246 37.41 26.37 -4.65
N SER A 247 36.43 26.10 -3.79
CA SER A 247 36.13 26.94 -2.62
C SER A 247 37.18 26.77 -1.52
N ASN A 248 37.80 25.59 -1.44
CA ASN A 248 38.94 25.32 -0.56
C ASN A 248 39.92 24.35 -1.23
N HIS A 249 41.05 24.88 -1.70
CA HIS A 249 42.08 24.12 -2.41
C HIS A 249 42.79 23.05 -1.55
N LYS A 250 42.64 23.08 -0.23
CA LYS A 250 43.18 22.06 0.68
C LYS A 250 42.28 20.83 0.82
N LEU A 251 41.07 20.84 0.24
CA LEU A 251 40.16 19.70 0.29
C LEU A 251 40.55 18.62 -0.72
N GLU A 252 41.05 17.50 -0.22
CA GLU A 252 41.29 16.30 -1.02
C GLU A 252 40.09 15.36 -1.02
N LEU A 253 39.99 14.51 -2.04
CA LEU A 253 38.95 13.47 -2.04
C LEU A 253 39.34 12.38 -1.03
N PRO A 254 38.43 11.93 -0.16
CA PRO A 254 38.76 10.94 0.86
C PRO A 254 39.18 9.62 0.19
N ALA A 255 40.42 9.17 0.45
CA ALA A 255 40.95 7.92 -0.10
C ALA A 255 40.30 6.68 0.53
N ARG A 256 39.98 6.74 1.82
CA ARG A 256 39.37 5.64 2.59
C ARG A 256 37.86 5.81 2.73
N TRP A 257 37.18 4.69 2.92
CA TRP A 257 35.75 4.65 3.23
C TRP A 257 35.51 5.07 4.68
N GLN A 258 34.44 5.84 4.91
CA GLN A 258 34.00 6.15 6.26
C GLN A 258 33.25 4.97 6.87
N LYS A 259 33.37 4.76 8.20
CA LYS A 259 32.65 3.67 8.89
C LYS A 259 31.14 3.73 8.65
N THR A 260 30.56 4.93 8.59
CA THR A 260 29.13 5.13 8.30
C THR A 260 28.76 4.80 6.85
N GLU A 261 29.66 4.99 5.89
CA GLU A 261 29.42 4.59 4.49
C GLU A 261 29.33 3.06 4.38
N ILE A 262 30.27 2.35 5.02
CA ILE A 262 30.32 0.89 5.05
C ILE A 262 29.06 0.32 5.71
N ALA A 263 28.66 0.87 6.85
CA ALA A 263 27.46 0.43 7.57
C ALA A 263 26.19 0.54 6.69
N VAL A 264 26.00 1.65 5.97
CA VAL A 264 24.84 1.82 5.08
C VAL A 264 24.86 0.83 3.93
N VAL A 265 26.03 0.54 3.35
CA VAL A 265 26.17 -0.47 2.29
C VAL A 265 25.81 -1.86 2.81
N ILE A 266 26.30 -2.24 3.99
CA ILE A 266 26.00 -3.54 4.62
C ILE A 266 24.50 -3.66 4.93
N VAL A 267 23.89 -2.64 5.54
CA VAL A 267 22.45 -2.64 5.83
C VAL A 267 21.64 -2.73 4.55
N GLY A 268 22.02 -1.98 3.50
CA GLY A 268 21.37 -2.06 2.19
C GLY A 268 21.47 -3.46 1.59
N LEU A 269 22.66 -4.07 1.61
CA LEU A 269 22.87 -5.45 1.15
C LEU A 269 21.98 -6.44 1.92
N LEU A 270 21.96 -6.36 3.25
CA LEU A 270 21.13 -7.23 4.09
C LEU A 270 19.64 -7.07 3.81
N LEU A 271 19.15 -5.85 3.58
CA LEU A 271 17.74 -5.61 3.22
C LEU A 271 17.40 -6.19 1.84
N ASN A 272 18.29 -6.04 0.87
CA ASN A 272 18.10 -6.60 -0.47
C ASN A 272 18.17 -8.14 -0.47
N CYS A 273 19.12 -8.72 0.28
CA CYS A 273 19.23 -10.17 0.46
C CYS A 273 18.06 -10.74 1.26
N GLY A 274 17.62 -10.07 2.33
CA GLY A 274 16.51 -10.48 3.16
C GLY A 274 15.20 -10.61 2.37
N LEU A 275 14.93 -9.71 1.42
CA LEU A 275 13.79 -9.83 0.51
C LEU A 275 13.88 -11.05 -0.42
N PHE A 276 15.08 -11.48 -0.79
CA PHE A 276 15.33 -12.69 -1.58
C PHE A 276 15.12 -13.96 -0.75
N PHE A 277 15.60 -13.97 0.50
CA PHE A 277 15.48 -15.13 1.40
C PHE A 277 14.07 -15.28 2.00
N ILE A 278 13.32 -14.19 2.21
CA ILE A 278 11.91 -14.27 2.64
C ILE A 278 11.01 -14.83 1.51
N ARG A 279 11.48 -14.82 0.24
CA ARG A 279 10.74 -15.33 -0.93
C ARG A 279 11.05 -16.77 -1.33
N LEU A 280 11.91 -17.48 -0.62
CA LEU A 280 12.19 -18.91 -0.82
C LEU A 280 11.90 -19.63 0.51
N PRO A 281 10.77 -20.37 0.67
CA PRO A 281 9.98 -21.06 -0.34
C PRO A 281 8.56 -20.48 -0.48
N ALA A 282 8.28 -19.83 -1.61
CA ALA A 282 6.91 -19.61 -2.11
C ALA A 282 6.64 -20.44 -3.39
N GLU A 283 7.37 -21.54 -3.57
CA GLU A 283 6.84 -22.74 -4.22
C GLU A 283 6.12 -23.50 -3.09
N GLN A 284 4.80 -23.69 -3.04
CA GLN A 284 3.81 -23.92 -4.09
C GLN A 284 2.45 -23.42 -3.56
N ASN A 285 1.98 -22.24 -3.96
CA ASN A 285 0.52 -22.01 -3.97
C ASN A 285 -0.03 -22.77 -5.16
N ASP A 286 -0.14 -24.10 -5.02
CA ASP A 286 -0.88 -24.91 -5.97
C ASP A 286 -2.35 -24.48 -5.86
N GLU A 287 -2.76 -23.57 -6.75
CA GLU A 287 -4.10 -22.98 -6.77
C GLU A 287 -5.17 -24.08 -6.81
N ASN A 288 -4.90 -25.15 -7.55
CA ASN A 288 -5.81 -26.29 -7.64
C ASN A 288 -5.87 -27.07 -6.31
N LEU A 289 -4.76 -27.16 -5.57
CA LEU A 289 -4.75 -27.76 -4.23
C LEU A 289 -5.57 -26.90 -3.26
N GLY A 290 -5.41 -25.58 -3.30
CA GLY A 290 -6.22 -24.64 -2.52
C GLY A 290 -7.71 -24.74 -2.83
N LEU A 291 -8.08 -24.82 -4.11
CA LEU A 291 -9.46 -24.98 -4.56
C LEU A 291 -10.04 -26.34 -4.14
N ALA A 292 -9.26 -27.42 -4.24
CA ALA A 292 -9.66 -28.74 -3.78
C ALA A 292 -9.86 -28.78 -2.26
N LEU A 293 -8.95 -28.18 -1.49
CA LEU A 293 -9.05 -28.06 -0.03
C LEU A 293 -10.24 -27.21 0.41
N GLY A 294 -10.48 -26.07 -0.25
CA GLY A 294 -11.64 -25.23 0.04
C GLY A 294 -12.96 -25.94 -0.27
N SER A 295 -13.00 -26.68 -1.39
CA SER A 295 -14.18 -27.44 -1.80
C SER A 295 -14.49 -28.60 -0.83
N THR A 296 -13.47 -29.34 -0.41
CA THR A 296 -13.63 -30.43 0.57
C THR A 296 -14.01 -29.91 1.95
N TYR A 297 -13.41 -28.80 2.40
CA TYR A 297 -13.79 -28.14 3.65
C TYR A 297 -15.27 -27.74 3.65
N ARG A 298 -15.73 -27.08 2.57
CA ARG A 298 -17.13 -26.67 2.44
C ARG A 298 -18.09 -27.86 2.55
N MET A 299 -17.78 -28.97 1.88
CA MET A 299 -18.64 -30.15 1.84
C MET A 299 -18.65 -30.95 3.14
N MET A 300 -17.52 -31.06 3.83
CA MET A 300 -17.42 -31.91 5.03
C MET A 300 -17.64 -31.16 6.34
N GLU A 301 -17.23 -29.90 6.42
CA GLU A 301 -17.32 -29.08 7.65
C GLU A 301 -18.27 -27.89 7.47
N GLY A 302 -18.27 -27.25 6.30
CA GLY A 302 -19.04 -26.02 6.03
C GLY A 302 -20.55 -26.22 6.17
N TYR A 303 -21.12 -27.17 5.44
CA TYR A 303 -22.56 -27.49 5.51
C TYR A 303 -23.02 -27.89 6.92
N ALA A 304 -22.27 -28.80 7.56
CA ALA A 304 -22.58 -29.23 8.92
C ALA A 304 -22.48 -28.07 9.93
N GLY A 305 -21.46 -27.22 9.81
CA GLY A 305 -21.28 -26.04 10.65
C GLY A 305 -22.39 -25.00 10.47
N PHE A 306 -22.82 -24.75 9.24
CA PHE A 306 -23.95 -23.87 8.94
C PHE A 306 -25.26 -24.41 9.52
N CYS A 307 -25.59 -25.68 9.25
CA CYS A 307 -26.82 -26.30 9.71
C CYS A 307 -26.90 -26.41 11.23
N ARG A 308 -25.77 -26.64 11.92
CA ARG A 308 -25.71 -26.65 13.38
C ARG A 308 -26.14 -25.31 13.97
N LYS A 309 -25.78 -24.18 13.35
CA LYS A 309 -26.23 -22.84 13.77
C LYS A 309 -27.74 -22.65 13.58
N GLN A 310 -28.35 -23.36 12.63
CA GLN A 310 -29.79 -23.34 12.40
C GLN A 310 -30.55 -24.33 13.30
N GLY A 311 -29.85 -25.17 14.07
CA GLY A 311 -30.47 -26.14 14.98
C GLY A 311 -30.60 -27.55 14.43
N TYR A 312 -29.92 -27.88 13.33
CA TYR A 312 -29.86 -29.25 12.79
C TYR A 312 -28.41 -29.76 12.69
N GLU A 313 -28.13 -30.92 13.27
CA GLU A 313 -26.80 -31.54 13.22
C GLU A 313 -26.70 -32.54 12.06
N MET A 314 -25.98 -32.15 11.00
CA MET A 314 -25.76 -33.03 9.85
C MET A 314 -24.73 -34.11 10.20
N THR A 315 -25.09 -35.37 9.99
CA THR A 315 -24.20 -36.51 10.25
C THR A 315 -23.95 -37.37 9.01
N ARG A 316 -24.89 -37.37 8.07
CA ARG A 316 -24.89 -38.30 6.93
C ARG A 316 -24.20 -37.73 5.70
N PHE A 317 -24.40 -36.46 5.38
CA PHE A 317 -23.86 -35.81 4.19
C PHE A 317 -22.34 -35.84 4.13
N PRO A 318 -21.59 -35.44 5.19
CA PRO A 318 -20.13 -35.51 5.17
C PRO A 318 -19.61 -36.95 4.96
N GLN A 319 -20.29 -37.94 5.54
CA GLN A 319 -19.91 -39.36 5.41
C GLN A 319 -20.13 -39.86 3.98
N VAL A 320 -21.31 -39.58 3.40
CA VAL A 320 -21.63 -39.96 2.02
C VAL A 320 -20.67 -39.28 1.03
N TYR A 321 -20.35 -38.01 1.25
CA TYR A 321 -19.37 -37.28 0.44
C TYR A 321 -17.97 -37.91 0.51
N ALA A 322 -17.49 -38.21 1.73
CA ALA A 322 -16.18 -38.82 1.95
C ALA A 322 -16.06 -40.20 1.30
N GLU A 323 -17.14 -40.99 1.33
CA GLU A 323 -17.19 -42.28 0.67
C GLU A 323 -17.23 -42.14 -0.86
N TYR A 324 -18.04 -41.21 -1.38
CA TYR A 324 -18.22 -41.02 -2.82
C TYR A 324 -16.95 -40.54 -3.52
N PHE A 325 -16.22 -39.60 -2.90
CA PHE A 325 -15.00 -38.98 -3.45
C PHE A 325 -13.72 -39.50 -2.80
N ARG A 326 -13.75 -40.71 -2.24
CA ARG A 326 -12.58 -41.33 -1.60
C ARG A 326 -11.29 -41.26 -2.44
N PRO A 327 -11.27 -41.60 -3.74
CA PRO A 327 -10.01 -41.57 -4.50
C PRO A 327 -9.47 -40.15 -4.72
N GLU A 328 -10.36 -39.15 -4.85
CA GLU A 328 -9.97 -37.75 -4.95
C GLU A 328 -9.40 -37.24 -3.62
N LEU A 329 -10.02 -37.59 -2.49
CA LEU A 329 -9.54 -37.24 -1.15
C LEU A 329 -8.18 -37.86 -0.84
N GLU A 330 -7.95 -39.10 -1.24
CA GLU A 330 -6.65 -39.76 -1.10
C GLU A 330 -5.56 -39.05 -1.92
N THR A 331 -5.90 -38.56 -3.11
CA THR A 331 -4.98 -37.79 -3.97
C THR A 331 -4.58 -36.47 -3.29
N ILE A 332 -5.56 -35.73 -2.75
CA ILE A 332 -5.30 -34.49 -2.00
C ILE A 332 -4.42 -34.79 -0.79
N ASN A 333 -4.74 -35.83 -0.01
CA ASN A 333 -3.97 -36.21 1.17
C ASN A 333 -2.52 -36.62 0.81
N ALA A 334 -2.32 -37.34 -0.30
CA ALA A 334 -0.99 -37.66 -0.80
C ALA A 334 -0.20 -36.40 -1.19
N LYS A 335 -0.87 -35.40 -1.77
CA LYS A 335 -0.26 -34.11 -2.12
C LYS A 335 0.10 -33.26 -0.90
N LEU A 336 -0.58 -33.44 0.22
CA LEU A 336 -0.29 -32.75 1.48
C LEU A 336 0.94 -33.31 2.23
N LYS A 337 1.27 -34.60 2.05
CA LYS A 337 2.38 -35.27 2.77
C LYS A 337 3.73 -34.56 2.65
N PRO A 338 4.20 -34.08 1.48
CA PRO A 338 5.46 -33.35 1.37
C PRO A 338 5.52 -32.06 2.19
N TYR A 339 4.37 -31.44 2.48
CA TYR A 339 4.28 -30.24 3.31
C TYR A 339 4.19 -30.56 4.80
N GLY A 340 4.17 -31.83 5.20
CA GLY A 340 4.02 -32.24 6.60
C GLY A 340 2.65 -31.88 7.19
N LEU A 341 1.63 -31.70 6.35
CA LEU A 341 0.27 -31.32 6.76
C LEU A 341 -0.70 -32.49 6.65
N THR A 342 -1.65 -32.56 7.58
CA THR A 342 -2.87 -33.36 7.44
C THR A 342 -3.99 -32.54 6.80
N MET A 343 -5.03 -33.22 6.29
CA MET A 343 -6.21 -32.56 5.73
C MET A 343 -6.91 -31.63 6.76
N GLU A 344 -7.06 -32.09 8.00
CA GLU A 344 -7.66 -31.31 9.09
C GLU A 344 -6.85 -30.05 9.43
N GLN A 345 -5.51 -30.18 9.48
CA GLN A 345 -4.61 -29.04 9.68
C GLN A 345 -4.71 -28.04 8.52
N ALA A 346 -4.84 -28.54 7.28
CA ALA A 346 -5.03 -27.70 6.11
C ALA A 346 -6.39 -26.96 6.14
N TRP A 347 -7.44 -27.58 6.66
CA TRP A 347 -8.76 -26.96 6.80
C TRP A 347 -8.84 -25.86 7.86
N GLU A 348 -7.97 -25.87 8.87
CA GLU A 348 -7.93 -24.81 9.89
C GLU A 348 -7.71 -23.41 9.27
N PHE A 349 -6.93 -23.34 8.19
CA PHE A 349 -6.74 -22.10 7.42
C PHE A 349 -8.05 -21.56 6.84
N PHE A 350 -8.94 -22.45 6.38
CA PHE A 350 -10.24 -22.08 5.83
C PHE A 350 -11.23 -21.72 6.94
N ARG A 351 -11.19 -22.45 8.06
CA ARG A 351 -12.03 -22.19 9.23
C ARG A 351 -11.87 -20.76 9.77
N VAL A 352 -10.64 -20.29 9.92
CA VAL A 352 -10.37 -18.92 10.43
C VAL A 352 -10.78 -17.83 9.42
N ARG A 353 -10.62 -18.09 8.12
CA ARG A 353 -10.70 -17.05 7.09
C ARG A 353 -12.05 -16.96 6.37
N LEU A 354 -12.76 -18.07 6.25
CA LEU A 354 -13.90 -18.19 5.32
C LEU A 354 -15.24 -18.47 5.99
N ASN A 355 -15.31 -18.83 7.28
CA ASN A 355 -16.58 -19.21 7.90
C ASN A 355 -17.71 -18.17 7.72
N ASN A 356 -17.42 -16.87 7.82
CA ASN A 356 -18.44 -15.83 7.62
C ASN A 356 -18.92 -15.72 6.16
N VAL A 357 -18.00 -15.85 5.18
CA VAL A 357 -18.34 -15.80 3.75
C VAL A 357 -19.02 -17.10 3.30
N MET A 358 -18.69 -18.21 3.97
CA MET A 358 -19.19 -19.54 3.67
C MET A 358 -20.65 -19.69 4.09
N ASP A 359 -21.06 -19.13 5.23
CA ASP A 359 -22.46 -19.13 5.67
C ASP A 359 -23.38 -18.46 4.63
N ASP A 360 -23.01 -17.26 4.14
CA ASP A 360 -23.78 -16.55 3.11
C ASP A 360 -23.84 -17.33 1.79
N SER A 361 -22.74 -17.98 1.41
CA SER A 361 -22.69 -18.79 0.18
C SER A 361 -23.54 -20.06 0.29
N ILE A 362 -23.51 -20.75 1.43
CA ILE A 362 -24.33 -21.94 1.69
C ILE A 362 -25.81 -21.56 1.76
N MET A 363 -26.13 -20.43 2.41
CA MET A 363 -27.49 -19.90 2.44
C MET A 363 -28.03 -19.68 1.03
N SER A 364 -27.25 -19.01 0.17
CA SER A 364 -27.66 -18.78 -1.23
C SER A 364 -27.87 -20.10 -1.99
N GLU A 365 -27.01 -21.10 -1.77
CA GLU A 365 -27.14 -22.41 -2.41
C GLU A 365 -28.39 -23.15 -1.94
N PHE A 366 -28.69 -23.14 -0.64
CA PHE A 366 -29.92 -23.71 -0.11
C PHE A 366 -31.18 -23.03 -0.64
N MET A 367 -31.16 -21.72 -0.82
CA MET A 367 -32.29 -21.02 -1.45
C MET A 367 -32.46 -21.45 -2.91
N THR A 368 -31.37 -21.73 -3.64
CA THR A 368 -31.47 -22.28 -5.01
C THR A 368 -31.89 -23.75 -5.05
N LEU A 369 -31.55 -24.54 -4.03
CA LEU A 369 -31.91 -25.95 -3.92
C LEU A 369 -33.34 -26.17 -3.40
N LYS A 370 -33.90 -25.18 -2.70
CA LYS A 370 -35.24 -25.26 -2.09
C LYS A 370 -36.33 -25.77 -3.06
N PRO A 371 -36.47 -25.26 -4.30
CA PRO A 371 -37.45 -25.80 -5.24
C PRO A 371 -37.25 -27.28 -5.57
N ALA A 372 -36.00 -27.72 -5.77
CA ALA A 372 -35.69 -29.11 -6.08
C ALA A 372 -35.95 -30.05 -4.88
N ILE A 373 -35.72 -29.57 -3.66
CA ILE A 373 -36.05 -30.29 -2.43
C ILE A 373 -37.58 -30.42 -2.27
N ILE A 374 -38.34 -29.36 -2.56
CA ILE A 374 -39.81 -29.40 -2.53
C ILE A 374 -40.34 -30.48 -3.49
N GLU A 375 -39.80 -30.57 -4.71
CA GLU A 375 -40.17 -31.62 -5.67
C GLU A 375 -39.86 -33.03 -5.14
N LEU A 376 -38.73 -33.20 -4.47
CA LEU A 376 -38.33 -34.46 -3.83
C LEU A 376 -39.32 -34.87 -2.73
N ILE A 377 -39.71 -33.94 -1.85
CA ILE A 377 -40.68 -34.17 -0.79
C ILE A 377 -42.06 -34.52 -1.38
N VAL A 378 -42.54 -33.75 -2.37
CA VAL A 378 -43.83 -34.00 -3.04
C VAL A 378 -43.84 -35.39 -3.68
N LYS A 379 -42.73 -35.80 -4.32
CA LYS A 379 -42.58 -37.13 -4.92
C LYS A 379 -42.60 -38.24 -3.87
N GLN A 380 -42.00 -38.02 -2.70
CA GLN A 380 -42.05 -38.97 -1.58
C GLN A 380 -43.48 -39.13 -1.05
N TYR A 381 -44.20 -38.04 -0.78
CA TYR A 381 -45.60 -38.08 -0.34
C TYR A 381 -46.53 -38.76 -1.35
N LYS A 382 -46.29 -38.57 -2.65
CA LYS A 382 -47.01 -39.29 -3.70
C LYS A 382 -46.77 -40.80 -3.66
N ALA A 383 -45.55 -41.23 -3.34
CA ALA A 383 -45.20 -42.64 -3.21
C ALA A 383 -45.87 -43.30 -2.00
N GLU A 384 -46.18 -42.54 -0.95
CA GLU A 384 -46.86 -43.00 0.27
C GLU A 384 -48.37 -43.20 0.10
N LYS A 385 -48.94 -42.86 -1.07
CA LYS A 385 -50.37 -43.03 -1.40
C LYS A 385 -51.32 -42.41 -0.38
N ILE A 386 -51.05 -41.17 0.02
CA ILE A 386 -51.88 -40.40 0.94
C ILE A 386 -53.25 -40.10 0.30
N ASP A 387 -54.34 -40.39 1.01
CA ASP A 387 -55.71 -40.08 0.54
C ASP A 387 -55.92 -38.56 0.39
N ASN A 388 -56.55 -38.14 -0.72
CA ASN A 388 -56.83 -36.74 -1.06
C ASN A 388 -55.59 -35.82 -1.18
N PHE A 389 -54.43 -36.36 -1.56
CA PHE A 389 -53.23 -35.56 -1.80
C PHE A 389 -53.37 -34.64 -3.03
N ASP A 390 -53.27 -33.32 -2.81
CA ASP A 390 -53.21 -32.30 -3.86
C ASP A 390 -51.77 -31.75 -3.97
N GLU A 391 -51.13 -31.99 -5.11
CA GLU A 391 -49.75 -31.58 -5.39
C GLU A 391 -49.57 -30.05 -5.37
N ASN A 392 -50.57 -29.29 -5.80
CA ASN A 392 -50.49 -27.83 -5.87
C ASN A 392 -50.57 -27.22 -4.47
N VAL A 393 -51.47 -27.73 -3.63
CA VAL A 393 -51.60 -27.31 -2.23
C VAL A 393 -50.35 -27.68 -1.43
N ALA A 394 -49.83 -28.90 -1.63
CA ALA A 394 -48.60 -29.34 -0.97
C ALA A 394 -47.40 -28.46 -1.37
N ARG A 395 -47.28 -28.12 -2.66
CA ARG A 395 -46.20 -27.26 -3.16
C ARG A 395 -46.31 -25.84 -2.59
N GLU A 396 -47.50 -25.24 -2.60
CA GLU A 396 -47.73 -23.90 -2.03
C GLU A 396 -47.42 -23.85 -0.53
N TYR A 397 -47.81 -24.89 0.21
CA TYR A 397 -47.52 -25.02 1.64
C TYR A 397 -46.01 -25.15 1.89
N LEU A 398 -45.34 -26.09 1.19
CA LEU A 398 -43.90 -26.31 1.35
C LEU A 398 -43.08 -25.08 0.95
N GLU A 399 -43.51 -24.31 -0.05
CA GLU A 399 -42.81 -23.10 -0.47
C GLU A 399 -42.86 -22.01 0.60
N LYS A 400 -43.97 -21.89 1.33
CA LYS A 400 -44.15 -20.92 2.43
C LYS A 400 -43.51 -21.38 3.74
N GLU A 401 -43.61 -22.66 4.07
CA GLU A 401 -43.33 -23.17 5.43
C GLU A 401 -42.01 -23.95 5.56
N ILE A 402 -41.32 -24.30 4.46
CA ILE A 402 -40.03 -25.01 4.59
C ILE A 402 -38.98 -24.10 5.22
N THR A 403 -38.58 -24.47 6.44
CA THR A 403 -37.57 -23.75 7.22
C THR A 403 -36.16 -24.24 6.89
N LEU A 404 -35.14 -23.45 7.25
CA LEU A 404 -33.74 -23.82 7.06
C LEU A 404 -33.35 -25.15 7.73
N PRO A 405 -33.81 -25.47 8.96
CA PRO A 405 -33.57 -26.79 9.55
C PRO A 405 -34.12 -27.95 8.73
N VAL A 406 -35.29 -27.77 8.09
CA VAL A 406 -35.88 -28.79 7.22
C VAL A 406 -35.04 -28.95 5.94
N LEU A 407 -34.59 -27.84 5.34
CA LEU A 407 -33.66 -27.91 4.19
C LEU A 407 -32.34 -28.61 4.55
N CYS A 408 -31.81 -28.35 5.73
CA CYS A 408 -30.63 -29.05 6.26
C CYS A 408 -30.88 -30.55 6.42
N SER A 409 -32.00 -30.94 7.03
CA SER A 409 -32.41 -32.34 7.19
C SER A 409 -32.58 -33.06 5.85
N GLU A 410 -33.28 -32.45 4.90
CA GLU A 410 -33.48 -33.05 3.58
C GLU A 410 -32.19 -33.16 2.79
N THR A 411 -31.29 -32.18 2.92
CA THR A 411 -29.96 -32.25 2.32
C THR A 411 -29.15 -33.40 2.92
N ASP A 412 -29.22 -33.59 4.23
CA ASP A 412 -28.49 -34.64 4.95
C ASP A 412 -29.01 -36.04 4.59
N ASN A 413 -30.34 -36.22 4.59
CA ASN A 413 -30.99 -37.49 4.33
C ASN A 413 -30.88 -37.93 2.87
N ASN A 414 -30.93 -36.98 1.94
CA ASN A 414 -30.85 -37.23 0.50
C ASN A 414 -29.47 -36.95 -0.10
N ALA A 415 -28.42 -36.88 0.72
CA ALA A 415 -27.05 -36.51 0.32
C ALA A 415 -26.58 -37.22 -0.97
N ARG A 416 -26.83 -38.52 -1.09
CA ARG A 416 -26.41 -39.30 -2.26
C ARG A 416 -27.10 -38.84 -3.54
N VAL A 417 -28.40 -38.63 -3.50
CA VAL A 417 -29.20 -38.14 -4.63
C VAL A 417 -28.74 -36.75 -5.05
N ILE A 418 -28.43 -35.88 -4.09
CA ILE A 418 -27.95 -34.52 -4.35
C ILE A 418 -26.57 -34.54 -5.02
N ILE A 419 -25.65 -35.36 -4.53
CA ILE A 419 -24.31 -35.52 -5.13
C ILE A 419 -24.43 -36.11 -6.53
N ASP A 420 -25.25 -37.15 -6.71
CA ASP A 420 -25.43 -37.83 -8.00
C ASP A 420 -26.01 -36.89 -9.06
N ASN A 421 -26.95 -36.01 -8.69
CA ASN A 421 -27.56 -35.07 -9.62
C ASN A 421 -26.70 -33.81 -9.91
N ASN A 422 -25.62 -33.57 -9.15
CA ASN A 422 -24.78 -32.39 -9.33
C ASN A 422 -23.57 -32.66 -10.25
N GLU A 423 -23.84 -32.90 -11.54
CA GLU A 423 -22.80 -33.19 -12.54
C GLU A 423 -21.77 -32.07 -12.69
N THR A 424 -22.20 -30.81 -12.60
CA THR A 424 -21.32 -29.64 -12.69
C THR A 424 -20.28 -29.67 -11.59
N TYR A 425 -20.70 -29.91 -10.34
CA TYR A 425 -19.78 -30.00 -9.21
C TYR A 425 -18.85 -31.22 -9.34
N LYS A 426 -19.39 -32.40 -9.68
CA LYS A 426 -18.59 -33.62 -9.85
C LYS A 426 -17.48 -33.43 -10.88
N LYS A 427 -17.82 -32.85 -12.04
CA LYS A 427 -16.85 -32.54 -13.10
C LYS A 427 -15.80 -31.54 -12.61
N PHE A 428 -16.23 -30.43 -12.03
CA PHE A 428 -15.33 -29.40 -11.50
C PHE A 428 -14.35 -29.98 -10.47
N PHE A 429 -14.84 -30.73 -9.49
CA PHE A 429 -14.02 -31.27 -8.42
C PHE A 429 -13.01 -32.30 -8.94
N ARG A 430 -13.45 -33.21 -9.80
CA ARG A 430 -12.56 -34.21 -10.43
C ARG A 430 -11.48 -33.58 -11.30
N GLU A 431 -11.84 -32.61 -12.14
CA GLU A 431 -10.86 -31.90 -12.98
C GLU A 431 -9.86 -31.11 -12.13
N THR A 432 -10.31 -30.49 -11.03
CA THR A 432 -9.43 -29.78 -10.09
C THR A 432 -8.45 -30.75 -9.43
N VAL A 433 -8.93 -31.91 -8.97
CA VAL A 433 -8.08 -32.91 -8.32
C VAL A 433 -7.13 -33.61 -9.31
N GLN A 434 -7.55 -33.82 -10.56
CA GLN A 434 -6.66 -34.33 -11.61
C GLN A 434 -5.48 -33.40 -11.91
N LYS A 435 -5.65 -32.09 -11.76
CA LYS A 435 -4.57 -31.11 -11.99
C LYS A 435 -3.52 -31.06 -10.88
N ILE A 436 -3.79 -31.65 -9.71
CA ILE A 436 -2.82 -31.73 -8.60
C ILE A 436 -2.17 -33.09 -8.45
N LYS A 437 -2.70 -34.12 -9.12
CA LYS A 437 -2.10 -35.44 -9.24
C LYS A 437 -0.80 -35.35 -10.01
#